data_AF-A0AB72ZQK3-F1
#
_entry.id   AF-A0AB72ZQK3-F1
#
_cell.length_a   1.000
_cell.length_b   1.000
_cell.length_c   1.000
_cell.angle_alpha   90.00
_cell.angle_beta   90.00
_cell.angle_gamma   90.00
#
_symmetry.space_group_name_H-M   'P 1'
#
loop_
_entity.id
_entity.type
_entity.pdbx_description
1 polymer ?
#
loop_
_entity_poly.entity_id
_entity_poly.type
_entity_poly.pdbx_seq_one_letter_code
_entity_poly.pdbx_strand_id
1 'polypeptide(L)'
;MFIRPSDEELARFEPDFIVMNGAKCTNPQWKEQGLNSENFVAFNLTERMQLIGGTWYGGEMKKGMFSMMNYLLPLKGIASMHCSANVGEKGDVAIFFGLSGTGKTTLSTDPKRKLIGDDEHGWDDDGVFNFEGGCYAKTIKLSEEAEPDIYHAIKRDALLENVVVLADGTVDFNDGSKTENTRVSYPIYHIDNIVKPVSKAGHATKVIFLTADAFGVLPPVSRLTANQTQYHFLSGFTAKLAGTERGVTEPTPTFSACFGAAFLSLHPTQYAEVLVKRMQAVGAQAYLVNTGWNGTGKRISIKDTRAIIDAILNGEIDKAETFTLPIFDLAVPMALPGVNPDILDPRDTYADKAQWQEKAEDLAKRFATNFDKYTDTPAGAALVSAGPKI
;
A
#
# COMPACT_ATOMS: atom_id res chain seq x y z
N MET A 1 -11.87 11.82 -6.94
CA MET A 1 -11.40 10.47 -6.57
C MET A 1 -12.04 9.38 -7.40
N PHE A 2 -13.37 9.31 -7.52
CA PHE A 2 -14.04 8.31 -8.36
C PHE A 2 -13.90 8.61 -9.87
N ILE A 3 -14.12 7.57 -10.69
CA ILE A 3 -14.20 7.68 -12.15
C ILE A 3 -15.38 8.59 -12.52
N ARG A 4 -15.16 9.52 -13.45
CA ARG A 4 -16.19 10.45 -13.89
C ARG A 4 -16.98 9.81 -15.04
N PRO A 5 -18.30 9.63 -14.91
CA PRO A 5 -19.13 9.17 -16.02
C PRO A 5 -19.20 10.24 -17.11
N SER A 6 -19.39 9.78 -18.35
CA SER A 6 -19.76 10.61 -19.48
C SER A 6 -21.23 11.06 -19.39
N ASP A 7 -21.61 12.06 -20.20
CA ASP A 7 -23.00 12.53 -20.25
C ASP A 7 -23.99 11.42 -20.65
N GLU A 8 -23.58 10.51 -21.55
CA GLU A 8 -24.40 9.36 -21.94
C GLU A 8 -24.58 8.36 -20.79
N GLU A 9 -23.53 8.11 -20.01
CA GLU A 9 -23.61 7.26 -18.82
C GLU A 9 -24.47 7.90 -17.73
N LEU A 10 -24.36 9.22 -17.53
CA LEU A 10 -25.19 9.97 -16.57
C LEU A 10 -26.67 9.93 -16.92
N ALA A 11 -27.03 9.98 -18.21
CA ALA A 11 -28.42 9.94 -18.66
C ALA A 11 -29.16 8.64 -18.29
N ARG A 12 -28.41 7.57 -17.99
CA ARG A 12 -28.94 6.24 -17.61
C ARG A 12 -28.40 5.76 -16.26
N PHE A 13 -27.86 6.66 -15.43
CA PHE A 13 -27.19 6.29 -14.20
C PHE A 13 -28.19 5.84 -13.13
N GLU A 14 -28.01 4.61 -12.64
CA GLU A 14 -28.72 4.08 -11.49
C GLU A 14 -27.69 3.80 -10.37
N PRO A 15 -27.81 4.44 -9.19
CA PRO A 15 -26.85 4.24 -8.11
C PRO A 15 -26.94 2.83 -7.52
N ASP A 16 -25.85 2.08 -7.55
CA ASP A 16 -25.72 0.81 -6.81
C ASP A 16 -25.51 1.01 -5.31
N PHE A 17 -24.98 2.17 -4.92
CA PHE A 17 -24.66 2.50 -3.53
C PHE A 17 -24.77 4.01 -3.31
N ILE A 18 -25.25 4.43 -2.14
CA ILE A 18 -25.43 5.85 -1.78
C ILE A 18 -24.48 6.20 -0.65
N VAL A 19 -23.64 7.23 -0.84
CA VAL A 19 -22.76 7.76 0.21
C VAL A 19 -23.32 9.11 0.69
N MET A 20 -23.82 9.17 1.91
CA MET A 20 -24.33 10.40 2.52
C MET A 20 -23.29 10.97 3.49
N ASN A 21 -22.73 12.12 3.12
CA ASN A 21 -21.79 12.84 3.97
C ASN A 21 -22.50 13.92 4.79
N GLY A 22 -22.79 13.59 6.04
CA GLY A 22 -23.35 14.47 7.06
C GLY A 22 -22.31 14.91 8.09
N ALA A 23 -21.06 15.20 7.69
CA ALA A 23 -19.97 15.59 8.61
C ALA A 23 -20.32 16.69 9.63
N LYS A 24 -21.33 17.52 9.35
CA LYS A 24 -21.84 18.57 10.26
C LYS A 24 -22.67 18.06 11.44
N CYS A 25 -23.24 16.86 11.38
CA CYS A 25 -24.00 16.29 12.49
C CYS A 25 -23.15 15.31 13.31
N THR A 26 -23.54 15.10 14.56
CA THR A 26 -22.98 14.07 15.43
C THR A 26 -24.13 13.28 16.08
N ASN A 27 -23.81 12.14 16.69
CA ASN A 27 -24.76 11.32 17.42
C ASN A 27 -24.65 11.59 18.94
N PRO A 28 -25.56 12.37 19.55
CA PRO A 28 -25.47 12.67 20.97
C PRO A 28 -25.79 11.47 21.89
N GLN A 29 -26.47 10.43 21.39
CA GLN A 29 -26.83 9.22 22.15
C GLN A 29 -25.78 8.09 22.05
N TRP A 30 -24.60 8.36 21.50
CA TRP A 30 -23.60 7.33 21.21
C TRP A 30 -23.23 6.43 22.41
N LYS A 31 -23.19 6.99 23.63
CA LYS A 31 -22.90 6.23 24.86
C LYS A 31 -24.02 5.24 25.19
N GLU A 32 -25.26 5.68 25.09
CA GLU A 32 -26.45 4.85 25.37
C GLU A 32 -26.58 3.71 24.37
N GLN A 33 -26.11 3.94 23.14
CA GLN A 33 -26.10 2.95 22.05
C GLN A 33 -24.86 2.05 22.05
N GLY A 34 -23.88 2.28 22.95
CA GLY A 34 -22.65 1.50 23.02
C GLY A 34 -21.69 1.71 21.84
N LEU A 35 -21.76 2.86 21.16
CA LEU A 35 -20.82 3.23 20.10
C LEU A 35 -19.51 3.76 20.67
N ASN A 36 -18.48 3.89 19.83
CA ASN A 36 -17.17 4.39 20.25
C ASN A 36 -17.14 5.90 20.53
N SER A 37 -17.89 6.70 19.76
CA SER A 37 -17.91 8.16 19.89
C SER A 37 -19.17 8.75 19.25
N GLU A 38 -19.35 10.07 19.37
CA GLU A 38 -20.41 10.81 18.65
C GLU A 38 -20.23 10.82 17.13
N ASN A 39 -19.02 10.55 16.62
CA ASN A 39 -18.73 10.41 15.20
C ASN A 39 -19.04 9.00 14.73
N PHE A 40 -19.45 8.85 13.47
CA PHE A 40 -19.75 7.55 12.88
C PHE A 40 -19.39 7.50 11.39
N VAL A 41 -18.92 6.34 10.97
CA VAL A 41 -18.84 5.93 9.57
C VAL A 41 -19.48 4.55 9.51
N ALA A 42 -20.73 4.49 9.06
CA ALA A 42 -21.56 3.30 9.13
C ALA A 42 -21.94 2.81 7.73
N PHE A 43 -22.07 1.49 7.57
CA PHE A 43 -22.42 0.84 6.31
C PHE A 43 -23.64 -0.06 6.50
N ASN A 44 -24.56 -0.01 5.55
CA ASN A 44 -25.69 -0.94 5.46
C ASN A 44 -25.69 -1.58 4.07
N LEU A 45 -25.40 -2.88 3.98
CA LEU A 45 -25.31 -3.59 2.70
C LEU A 45 -26.69 -3.92 2.10
N THR A 46 -27.74 -4.01 2.93
CA THR A 46 -29.11 -4.24 2.45
C THR A 46 -29.65 -2.98 1.79
N GLU A 47 -29.49 -1.84 2.44
CA GLU A 47 -29.89 -0.52 1.91
C GLU A 47 -28.87 0.09 0.95
N ARG A 48 -27.69 -0.56 0.83
CA ARG A 48 -26.56 -0.13 -0.01
C ARG A 48 -26.17 1.33 0.27
N MET A 49 -25.89 1.62 1.53
CA MET A 49 -25.65 2.99 1.99
C MET A 49 -24.45 3.09 2.93
N GLN A 50 -23.70 4.18 2.77
CA GLN A 50 -22.68 4.64 3.72
C GLN A 50 -23.14 5.97 4.33
N LEU A 51 -23.08 6.08 5.65
CA LEU A 51 -23.35 7.31 6.40
C LEU A 51 -22.07 7.79 7.08
N ILE A 52 -21.74 9.07 6.90
CA ILE A 52 -20.58 9.73 7.54
C ILE A 52 -21.10 10.88 8.40
N GLY A 53 -20.77 10.88 9.69
CA GLY A 53 -21.13 11.93 10.64
C GLY A 53 -19.95 12.36 11.52
N GLY A 54 -19.85 13.65 11.78
CA GLY A 54 -18.84 14.29 12.63
C GLY A 54 -17.44 14.43 12.01
N THR A 55 -16.97 13.41 11.28
CA THR A 55 -15.67 13.46 10.60
C THR A 55 -15.74 14.18 9.25
N TRP A 56 -14.77 15.08 9.02
CA TRP A 56 -14.60 15.84 7.77
C TRP A 56 -13.52 15.27 6.86
N TYR A 57 -12.85 14.19 7.28
CA TYR A 57 -11.74 13.61 6.53
C TYR A 57 -12.22 13.04 5.20
N GLY A 58 -11.69 13.55 4.08
CA GLY A 58 -12.13 13.15 2.74
C GLY A 58 -11.91 11.66 2.44
N GLY A 59 -10.91 11.05 3.09
CA GLY A 59 -10.57 9.64 2.93
C GLY A 59 -11.70 8.67 3.32
N GLU A 60 -12.62 9.06 4.20
CA GLU A 60 -13.75 8.18 4.61
C GLU A 60 -14.69 7.87 3.44
N MET A 61 -14.90 8.83 2.54
CA MET A 61 -15.73 8.64 1.33
C MET A 61 -15.07 7.66 0.35
N LYS A 62 -13.74 7.73 0.22
CA LYS A 62 -12.96 6.83 -0.65
C LYS A 62 -12.89 5.42 -0.06
N LYS A 63 -12.38 5.30 1.17
CA LYS A 63 -12.10 4.01 1.81
C LYS A 63 -13.36 3.23 2.15
N GLY A 64 -14.49 3.90 2.35
CA GLY A 64 -15.77 3.21 2.49
C GLY A 64 -16.15 2.41 1.26
N MET A 65 -16.05 3.00 0.06
CA MET A 65 -16.31 2.28 -1.18
C MET A 65 -15.27 1.21 -1.46
N PHE A 66 -14.00 1.44 -1.12
CA PHE A 66 -12.98 0.40 -1.20
C PHE A 66 -13.31 -0.83 -0.35
N SER A 67 -13.82 -0.63 0.88
CA SER A 67 -14.30 -1.73 1.72
C SER A 67 -15.46 -2.50 1.08
N MET A 68 -16.35 -1.83 0.35
CA MET A 68 -17.42 -2.49 -0.41
C MET A 68 -16.86 -3.31 -1.58
N MET A 69 -15.85 -2.80 -2.30
CA MET A 69 -15.17 -3.56 -3.35
C MET A 69 -14.44 -4.78 -2.77
N ASN A 70 -13.80 -4.64 -1.60
CA ASN A 70 -13.17 -5.73 -0.85
C ASN A 70 -14.17 -6.80 -0.40
N TYR A 71 -15.44 -6.45 -0.17
CA TYR A 71 -16.49 -7.43 0.08
C TYR A 71 -16.96 -8.13 -1.21
N LEU A 72 -17.28 -7.36 -2.26
CA LEU A 72 -17.98 -7.89 -3.44
C LEU A 72 -17.09 -8.66 -4.40
N LEU A 73 -15.85 -8.20 -4.63
CA LEU A 73 -14.99 -8.73 -5.70
C LEU A 73 -14.39 -10.11 -5.37
N PRO A 74 -13.84 -10.37 -4.16
CA PRO A 74 -13.26 -11.67 -3.85
C PRO A 74 -14.31 -12.81 -3.91
N LEU A 75 -15.57 -12.52 -3.55
CA LEU A 75 -16.69 -13.46 -3.68
C LEU A 75 -16.99 -13.88 -5.13
N LYS A 76 -16.51 -13.10 -6.11
CA LYS A 76 -16.60 -13.38 -7.55
C LYS A 76 -15.27 -13.86 -8.14
N GLY A 77 -14.28 -14.16 -7.30
CA GLY A 77 -12.94 -14.59 -7.74
C GLY A 77 -12.10 -13.47 -8.36
N ILE A 78 -12.42 -12.20 -8.12
CA ILE A 78 -11.64 -11.03 -8.55
C ILE A 78 -10.83 -10.55 -7.34
N ALA A 79 -9.51 -10.40 -7.49
CA ALA A 79 -8.71 -9.87 -6.38
C ALA A 79 -9.06 -8.39 -6.18
N SER A 80 -9.25 -7.97 -4.93
CA SER A 80 -9.38 -6.56 -4.56
C SER A 80 -8.19 -6.18 -3.70
N MET A 81 -7.42 -5.20 -4.14
CA MET A 81 -6.03 -5.02 -3.73
C MET A 81 -5.78 -3.58 -3.27
N HIS A 82 -5.13 -3.43 -2.11
CA HIS A 82 -4.62 -2.16 -1.62
C HIS A 82 -3.18 -1.96 -2.11
N CYS A 83 -3.05 -1.62 -3.39
CA CYS A 83 -1.77 -1.47 -4.07
C CYS A 83 -1.80 -0.27 -5.01
N SER A 84 -0.62 0.24 -5.38
CA SER A 84 -0.50 1.04 -6.60
C SER A 84 -0.15 0.12 -7.77
N ALA A 85 -0.35 0.59 -9.00
CA ALA A 85 -0.02 -0.18 -10.20
C ALA A 85 0.49 0.70 -11.34
N ASN A 86 1.45 0.19 -12.10
CA ASN A 86 1.96 0.82 -13.32
C ASN A 86 2.35 -0.23 -14.37
N VAL A 87 2.51 0.23 -15.61
CA VAL A 87 2.84 -0.62 -16.76
C VAL A 87 4.03 -0.07 -17.54
N GLY A 88 4.95 -0.95 -17.92
CA GLY A 88 6.09 -0.63 -18.76
C GLY A 88 5.71 -0.52 -20.24
N GLU A 89 6.62 -0.04 -21.07
CA GLU A 89 6.39 0.08 -22.52
C GLU A 89 6.09 -1.27 -23.20
N LYS A 90 6.59 -2.38 -22.62
CA LYS A 90 6.37 -3.74 -23.12
C LYS A 90 5.05 -4.36 -22.64
N GLY A 91 4.24 -3.61 -21.89
CA GLY A 91 3.00 -4.11 -21.29
C GLY A 91 3.18 -4.91 -20.01
N ASP A 92 4.39 -4.99 -19.47
CA ASP A 92 4.68 -5.64 -18.19
C ASP A 92 4.07 -4.83 -17.04
N VAL A 93 3.14 -5.42 -16.29
CA VAL A 93 2.44 -4.74 -15.18
C VAL A 93 3.10 -5.09 -13.84
N ALA A 94 3.24 -4.07 -13.00
CA ALA A 94 3.70 -4.22 -11.61
C ALA A 94 2.67 -3.65 -10.64
N ILE A 95 2.50 -4.34 -9.52
CA ILE A 95 1.64 -3.90 -8.40
C ILE A 95 2.46 -3.76 -7.13
N PHE A 96 2.22 -2.70 -6.35
CA PHE A 96 2.96 -2.37 -5.14
C PHE A 96 2.00 -2.29 -3.94
N PHE A 97 1.92 -3.34 -3.13
CA PHE A 97 1.15 -3.34 -1.89
C PHE A 97 1.87 -2.56 -0.81
N GLY A 98 1.11 -1.94 0.09
CA GLY A 98 1.67 -1.22 1.23
C GLY A 98 0.66 -0.33 1.92
N LEU A 99 0.94 0.04 3.17
CA LEU A 99 0.14 1.05 3.86
C LEU A 99 0.44 2.46 3.34
N SER A 100 -0.39 3.41 3.76
CA SER A 100 -0.18 4.82 3.42
C SER A 100 1.20 5.29 3.91
N GLY A 101 1.97 5.92 3.01
CA GLY A 101 3.29 6.47 3.31
C GLY A 101 4.48 5.49 3.20
N THR A 102 4.23 4.22 2.87
CA THR A 102 5.29 3.21 2.67
C THR A 102 5.90 3.24 1.26
N GLY A 103 5.47 4.18 0.40
CA GLY A 103 6.07 4.41 -0.92
C GLY A 103 5.20 4.02 -2.13
N LYS A 104 3.97 3.52 -1.96
CA LYS A 104 3.09 3.13 -3.09
C LYS A 104 2.98 4.20 -4.18
N THR A 105 2.58 5.41 -3.80
CA THR A 105 2.36 6.55 -4.71
C THR A 105 3.67 7.01 -5.35
N THR A 106 4.72 7.19 -4.53
CA THR A 106 6.04 7.62 -4.98
C THR A 106 6.68 6.64 -5.99
N LEU A 107 6.57 5.33 -5.73
CA LEU A 107 7.21 4.30 -6.55
C LEU A 107 6.38 3.90 -7.78
N SER A 108 5.07 4.10 -7.76
CA SER A 108 4.23 3.89 -8.94
C SER A 108 4.32 5.04 -9.95
N THR A 109 4.61 6.26 -9.47
CA THR A 109 4.88 7.44 -10.30
C THR A 109 6.35 7.43 -10.75
N ASP A 110 6.66 6.47 -11.62
CA ASP A 110 7.96 6.32 -12.26
C ASP A 110 7.89 6.92 -13.67
N PRO A 111 8.74 7.88 -14.05
CA PRO A 111 8.73 8.49 -15.38
C PRO A 111 8.94 7.47 -16.51
N LYS A 112 9.50 6.28 -16.23
CA LYS A 112 9.71 5.20 -17.22
C LYS A 112 8.48 4.34 -17.45
N ARG A 113 7.39 4.55 -16.70
CA ARG A 113 6.22 3.66 -16.67
C ARG A 113 4.92 4.44 -16.61
N LYS A 114 3.89 3.93 -17.28
CA LYS A 114 2.56 4.54 -17.27
C LYS A 114 1.82 4.15 -16.01
N LEU A 115 1.38 5.13 -15.23
CA LEU A 115 0.57 4.91 -14.04
C LEU A 115 -0.80 4.33 -14.42
N ILE A 116 -1.22 3.26 -13.73
CA ILE A 116 -2.58 2.72 -13.80
C ILE A 116 -3.43 3.35 -12.68
N GLY A 117 -2.90 3.39 -11.46
CA GLY A 117 -3.48 4.05 -10.29
C GLY A 117 -2.59 3.94 -9.05
N ASP A 118 -2.87 4.68 -7.99
CA ASP A 118 -1.96 4.84 -6.84
C ASP A 118 -2.32 4.06 -5.57
N ASP A 119 -3.52 3.46 -5.48
CA ASP A 119 -3.96 2.93 -4.18
C ASP A 119 -4.94 1.73 -4.19
N GLU A 120 -5.86 1.64 -5.15
CA GLU A 120 -6.95 0.64 -5.12
C GLU A 120 -7.19 -0.02 -6.50
N HIS A 121 -6.92 -1.33 -6.59
CA HIS A 121 -7.03 -2.06 -7.85
C HIS A 121 -7.76 -3.39 -7.73
N GLY A 122 -8.41 -3.78 -8.82
CA GLY A 122 -8.92 -5.12 -9.05
C GLY A 122 -7.97 -5.95 -9.91
N TRP A 123 -8.05 -7.28 -9.79
CA TRP A 123 -7.41 -8.20 -10.72
C TRP A 123 -8.38 -9.32 -11.13
N ASP A 124 -8.89 -9.22 -12.35
CA ASP A 124 -9.83 -10.17 -12.95
C ASP A 124 -9.16 -11.05 -14.01
N ASP A 125 -9.97 -11.63 -14.90
CA ASP A 125 -9.52 -12.51 -15.98
C ASP A 125 -8.84 -11.74 -17.13
N ASP A 126 -9.04 -10.44 -17.25
CA ASP A 126 -8.43 -9.59 -18.28
C ASP A 126 -7.13 -8.94 -17.79
N GLY A 127 -7.05 -8.61 -16.50
CA GLY A 127 -5.85 -7.99 -15.92
C GLY A 127 -6.11 -7.11 -14.71
N VAL A 128 -5.21 -6.14 -14.51
CA VAL A 128 -5.27 -5.20 -13.38
C VAL A 128 -6.01 -3.93 -13.80
N PHE A 129 -6.97 -3.48 -12.99
CA PHE A 129 -7.76 -2.27 -13.25
C PHE A 129 -7.91 -1.40 -12.00
N ASN A 130 -7.89 -0.09 -12.18
CA ASN A 130 -8.04 0.89 -11.10
C ASN A 130 -9.52 1.04 -10.71
N PHE A 131 -9.81 1.19 -9.43
CA PHE A 131 -11.15 1.56 -8.97
C PHE A 131 -11.41 3.07 -9.07
N GLU A 132 -10.33 3.86 -9.17
CA GLU A 132 -10.35 5.30 -9.00
C GLU A 132 -10.19 6.07 -10.33
N GLY A 133 -10.60 7.34 -10.31
CA GLY A 133 -10.39 8.34 -11.37
C GLY A 133 -9.47 9.49 -10.96
N GLY A 134 -8.75 9.33 -9.84
CA GLY A 134 -7.83 10.29 -9.24
C GLY A 134 -6.85 9.65 -8.28
N CYS A 135 -5.92 10.44 -7.76
CA CYS A 135 -4.96 10.04 -6.74
C CYS A 135 -5.12 10.89 -5.48
N TYR A 136 -4.80 10.30 -4.33
CA TYR A 136 -4.92 10.97 -3.02
C TYR A 136 -3.58 10.95 -2.29
N ALA A 137 -2.62 11.69 -2.84
CA ALA A 137 -1.23 11.68 -2.43
C ALA A 137 -1.00 12.38 -1.09
N LYS A 138 -0.02 11.87 -0.33
CA LYS A 138 0.51 12.51 0.88
C LYS A 138 1.51 13.60 0.48
N THR A 139 1.46 14.76 1.13
CA THR A 139 2.24 15.95 0.71
C THR A 139 3.30 16.41 1.71
N ILE A 140 3.40 15.76 2.89
CA ILE A 140 4.42 16.14 3.88
C ILE A 140 5.83 15.92 3.29
N LYS A 141 6.66 16.96 3.33
CA LYS A 141 8.00 17.02 2.73
C LYS A 141 8.03 16.78 1.22
N LEU A 142 6.91 17.03 0.52
CA LEU A 142 6.87 16.99 -0.94
C LEU A 142 7.81 18.06 -1.51
N SER A 143 8.62 17.67 -2.49
CA SER A 143 9.48 18.59 -3.24
C SER A 143 9.43 18.25 -4.73
N GLU A 144 9.60 19.27 -5.57
CA GLU A 144 9.60 19.11 -7.02
C GLU A 144 10.78 18.25 -7.50
N GLU A 145 11.92 18.29 -6.80
CA GLU A 145 13.11 17.51 -7.13
C GLU A 145 12.93 16.02 -6.87
N ALA A 146 12.23 15.64 -5.80
CA ALA A 146 12.05 14.25 -5.39
C ALA A 146 10.85 13.58 -6.10
N GLU A 147 9.78 14.33 -6.31
CA GLU A 147 8.49 13.85 -6.82
C GLU A 147 7.86 14.84 -7.82
N PRO A 148 8.52 15.11 -8.96
CA PRO A 148 8.11 16.17 -9.90
C PRO A 148 6.68 16.00 -10.44
N ASP A 149 6.31 14.79 -10.88
CA ASP A 149 4.97 14.51 -11.40
C ASP A 149 3.85 14.79 -10.38
N ILE A 150 4.06 14.41 -9.12
CA ILE A 150 3.09 14.65 -8.04
C ILE A 150 3.03 16.16 -7.74
N TYR A 151 4.17 16.84 -7.69
CA TYR A 151 4.24 18.28 -7.47
C TYR A 151 3.51 19.06 -8.59
N HIS A 152 3.75 18.72 -9.86
CA HIS A 152 3.10 19.35 -11.02
C HIS A 152 1.62 18.97 -11.19
N ALA A 153 1.16 17.89 -10.54
CA ALA A 153 -0.26 17.58 -10.46
C ALA A 153 -1.03 18.54 -9.54
N ILE A 154 -0.35 19.30 -8.68
CA ILE A 154 -0.95 20.30 -7.79
C ILE A 154 -1.16 21.61 -8.56
N LYS A 155 -2.30 21.69 -9.23
CA LYS A 155 -2.76 22.86 -10.00
C LYS A 155 -4.26 23.03 -9.83
N ARG A 156 -4.87 24.01 -10.50
CA ARG A 156 -6.33 24.18 -10.52
C ARG A 156 -7.01 22.82 -10.76
N ASP A 157 -8.09 22.55 -10.03
CA ASP A 157 -8.84 21.28 -10.01
C ASP A 157 -8.22 20.16 -9.14
N ALA A 158 -7.05 20.40 -8.54
CA ALA A 158 -6.59 19.68 -7.36
C ALA A 158 -7.17 20.29 -6.07
N LEU A 159 -7.29 19.49 -5.02
CA LEU A 159 -7.76 19.90 -3.71
C LEU A 159 -6.74 19.50 -2.64
N LEU A 160 -6.09 20.51 -2.05
CA LEU A 160 -5.19 20.37 -0.92
C LEU A 160 -5.97 20.21 0.38
N GLU A 161 -5.49 19.36 1.27
CA GLU A 161 -6.11 19.07 2.56
C GLU A 161 -5.07 19.15 3.68
N ASN A 162 -5.37 19.99 4.69
CA ASN A 162 -4.57 20.22 5.90
C ASN A 162 -3.13 20.72 5.70
N VAL A 163 -2.75 21.17 4.51
CA VAL A 163 -1.48 21.88 4.28
C VAL A 163 -1.47 23.24 4.98
N VAL A 164 -0.28 23.78 5.21
CA VAL A 164 -0.09 25.14 5.68
C VAL A 164 0.13 26.06 4.49
N VAL A 165 -0.73 27.07 4.37
CA VAL A 165 -0.65 28.09 3.32
C VAL A 165 -0.16 29.37 3.98
N LEU A 166 0.94 29.92 3.46
CA LEU A 166 1.58 31.13 3.94
C LEU A 166 0.78 32.38 3.51
N ALA A 167 1.13 33.53 4.08
CA ALA A 167 0.41 34.78 3.83
C ALA A 167 0.42 35.24 2.37
N ASP A 168 1.42 34.82 1.59
CA ASP A 168 1.54 35.09 0.14
C ASP A 168 0.81 34.07 -0.74
N GLY A 169 0.16 33.07 -0.14
CA GLY A 169 -0.54 32.00 -0.83
C GLY A 169 0.32 30.79 -1.21
N THR A 170 1.64 30.82 -0.95
CA THR A 170 2.51 29.66 -1.15
C THR A 170 2.23 28.57 -0.10
N VAL A 171 2.51 27.32 -0.45
CA VAL A 171 2.27 26.16 0.42
C VAL A 171 3.59 25.73 1.05
N ASP A 172 3.63 25.60 2.37
CA ASP A 172 4.74 24.97 3.08
C ASP A 172 4.46 23.48 3.26
N PHE A 173 5.05 22.66 2.37
CA PHE A 173 4.93 21.21 2.44
C PHE A 173 5.75 20.58 3.57
N ASN A 174 6.67 21.32 4.21
CA ASN A 174 7.46 20.82 5.34
C ASN A 174 6.76 21.01 6.69
N ASP A 175 5.71 21.84 6.74
CA ASP A 175 4.99 22.12 7.98
C ASP A 175 3.94 21.03 8.28
N GLY A 176 4.27 20.18 9.25
CA GLY A 176 3.40 19.15 9.80
C GLY A 176 2.64 19.56 11.07
N SER A 177 2.64 20.83 11.45
CA SER A 177 2.07 21.32 12.73
C SER A 177 0.57 21.01 12.89
N LYS A 178 -0.19 20.99 11.78
CA LYS A 178 -1.58 20.52 11.77
C LYS A 178 -1.65 18.99 11.83
N THR A 179 -0.86 18.33 10.99
CA THR A 179 -0.76 16.87 10.90
C THR A 179 0.38 16.49 9.97
N GLU A 180 1.05 15.36 10.22
CA GLU A 180 1.96 14.78 9.23
C GLU A 180 1.23 14.12 8.05
N ASN A 181 -0.09 13.94 8.11
CA ASN A 181 -0.91 13.38 7.01
C ASN A 181 -1.56 14.48 6.17
N THR A 182 -0.79 15.49 5.79
CA THR A 182 -1.20 16.45 4.77
C THR A 182 -1.40 15.75 3.42
N ARG A 183 -2.39 16.18 2.66
CA ARG A 183 -2.86 15.48 1.47
C ARG A 183 -3.14 16.42 0.32
N VAL A 184 -3.16 15.85 -0.88
CA VAL A 184 -3.76 16.45 -2.07
C VAL A 184 -4.55 15.39 -2.82
N SER A 185 -5.74 15.75 -3.29
CA SER A 185 -6.46 14.96 -4.29
C SER A 185 -6.42 15.65 -5.64
N TYR A 186 -6.22 14.87 -6.70
CA TYR A 186 -6.28 15.36 -8.07
C TYR A 186 -6.83 14.28 -9.00
N PRO A 187 -7.54 14.65 -10.09
CA PRO A 187 -7.94 13.67 -11.08
C PRO A 187 -6.70 13.08 -11.76
N ILE A 188 -6.75 11.80 -12.14
CA ILE A 188 -5.55 11.05 -12.52
C ILE A 188 -4.85 11.65 -13.75
N TYR A 189 -5.62 12.33 -14.62
CA TYR A 189 -5.09 13.02 -15.80
C TYR A 189 -4.23 14.26 -15.49
N HIS A 190 -4.08 14.67 -14.22
CA HIS A 190 -3.09 15.66 -13.82
C HIS A 190 -1.66 15.13 -13.93
N ILE A 191 -1.49 13.81 -13.89
CA ILE A 191 -0.26 13.12 -14.26
C ILE A 191 -0.28 12.88 -15.78
N ASP A 192 0.81 13.20 -16.46
CA ASP A 192 0.88 13.08 -17.92
C ASP A 192 1.07 11.61 -18.36
N ASN A 193 2.00 10.90 -17.70
CA ASN A 193 2.38 9.54 -18.04
C ASN A 193 1.47 8.48 -17.40
N ILE A 194 0.23 8.41 -17.89
CA ILE A 194 -0.78 7.45 -17.38
C ILE A 194 -1.35 6.57 -18.49
N VAL A 195 -1.96 5.46 -18.11
CA VAL A 195 -2.75 4.64 -19.02
C VAL A 195 -4.08 5.32 -19.33
N LYS A 196 -4.44 5.37 -20.63
CA LYS A 196 -5.68 5.98 -21.17
C LYS A 196 -6.19 5.10 -22.34
N PRO A 197 -7.50 5.14 -22.67
CA PRO A 197 -8.57 5.97 -22.08
C PRO A 197 -9.12 5.42 -20.76
N VAL A 198 -8.88 4.14 -20.45
CA VAL A 198 -9.32 3.47 -19.22
C VAL A 198 -8.08 3.05 -18.42
N SER A 199 -8.11 3.29 -17.11
CA SER A 199 -7.05 2.93 -16.17
C SER A 199 -7.01 1.41 -15.91
N LYS A 200 -6.63 0.63 -16.91
CA LYS A 200 -6.42 -0.83 -16.82
C LYS A 200 -5.30 -1.31 -17.74
N ALA A 201 -4.66 -2.42 -17.39
CA ALA A 201 -3.64 -3.09 -18.18
C ALA A 201 -3.76 -4.61 -18.04
N GLY A 202 -2.82 -5.35 -18.62
CA GLY A 202 -2.79 -6.82 -18.53
C GLY A 202 -2.47 -7.33 -17.11
N HIS A 203 -2.14 -8.61 -17.03
CA HIS A 203 -1.83 -9.26 -15.76
C HIS A 203 -0.49 -8.77 -15.16
N ALA A 204 -0.44 -8.64 -13.83
CA ALA A 204 0.78 -8.27 -13.13
C ALA A 204 1.79 -9.42 -13.16
N THR A 205 2.99 -9.15 -13.68
CA THR A 205 4.12 -10.09 -13.66
C THR A 205 5.02 -9.87 -12.46
N LYS A 206 4.94 -8.70 -11.83
CA LYS A 206 5.73 -8.29 -10.65
C LYS A 206 4.79 -7.88 -9.52
N VAL A 207 4.93 -8.52 -8.36
CA VAL A 207 4.16 -8.20 -7.15
C VAL A 207 5.13 -7.75 -6.07
N ILE A 208 5.02 -6.49 -5.64
CA ILE A 208 5.95 -5.90 -4.67
C ILE A 208 5.19 -5.64 -3.37
N PHE A 209 5.72 -6.15 -2.26
CA PHE A 209 5.24 -5.87 -0.91
C PHE A 209 6.14 -4.83 -0.25
N LEU A 210 5.62 -3.63 -0.02
CA LEU A 210 6.35 -2.54 0.62
C LEU A 210 6.16 -2.60 2.14
N THR A 211 7.25 -2.87 2.85
CA THR A 211 7.30 -2.87 4.31
C THR A 211 8.13 -1.69 4.81
N ALA A 212 7.58 -0.88 5.69
CA ALA A 212 8.33 0.16 6.39
C ALA A 212 8.83 -0.41 7.71
N ASP A 213 9.87 -1.24 7.67
CA ASP A 213 10.40 -1.89 8.88
C ASP A 213 11.13 -0.88 9.77
N ALA A 214 10.53 -0.56 10.93
CA ALA A 214 11.11 0.33 11.92
C ALA A 214 12.17 -0.35 12.82
N PHE A 215 12.26 -1.70 12.81
CA PHE A 215 13.29 -2.41 13.56
C PHE A 215 14.65 -2.37 12.84
N GLY A 216 14.64 -2.24 11.51
CA GLY A 216 15.83 -2.27 10.68
C GLY A 216 16.43 -3.67 10.57
N VAL A 217 15.56 -4.69 10.48
CA VAL A 217 15.91 -6.11 10.42
C VAL A 217 15.81 -6.64 8.99
N LEU A 218 14.75 -6.25 8.28
CA LEU A 218 14.46 -6.76 6.94
C LEU A 218 15.43 -6.18 5.91
N PRO A 219 15.88 -6.98 4.93
CA PRO A 219 16.77 -6.53 3.86
C PRO A 219 16.07 -5.49 2.98
N PRO A 220 16.81 -4.63 2.26
CA PRO A 220 16.22 -3.68 1.31
C PRO A 220 15.32 -4.36 0.28
N VAL A 221 15.68 -5.57 -0.14
CA VAL A 221 14.89 -6.38 -1.07
C VAL A 221 15.09 -7.88 -0.86
N SER A 222 14.04 -8.65 -1.06
CA SER A 222 14.09 -10.12 -1.13
C SER A 222 13.19 -10.66 -2.22
N ARG A 223 13.64 -11.74 -2.88
CA ARG A 223 12.79 -12.53 -3.77
C ARG A 223 12.07 -13.58 -2.94
N LEU A 224 10.74 -13.58 -3.00
CA LEU A 224 9.92 -14.49 -2.18
C LEU A 224 9.62 -15.79 -2.92
N THR A 225 9.60 -16.90 -2.18
CA THR A 225 8.95 -18.14 -2.65
C THR A 225 7.43 -17.98 -2.68
N ALA A 226 6.71 -18.90 -3.33
CA ALA A 226 5.24 -18.88 -3.36
C ALA A 226 4.62 -18.96 -1.94
N ASN A 227 5.18 -19.77 -1.05
CA ASN A 227 4.68 -19.88 0.33
C ASN A 227 5.04 -18.63 1.16
N GLN A 228 6.25 -18.09 1.00
CA GLN A 228 6.62 -16.81 1.65
C GLN A 228 5.74 -15.66 1.15
N THR A 229 5.34 -15.66 -0.12
CA THR A 229 4.42 -14.67 -0.68
C THR A 229 3.11 -14.66 0.11
N GLN A 230 2.51 -15.82 0.32
CA GLN A 230 1.29 -15.95 1.13
C GLN A 230 1.52 -15.55 2.59
N TYR A 231 2.59 -16.05 3.19
CA TYR A 231 2.93 -15.77 4.58
C TYR A 231 3.09 -14.26 4.84
N HIS A 232 3.89 -13.57 4.03
CA HIS A 232 4.14 -12.14 4.17
C HIS A 232 2.92 -11.29 3.78
N PHE A 233 2.10 -11.75 2.82
CA PHE A 233 0.85 -11.07 2.48
C PHE A 233 -0.17 -11.12 3.61
N LEU A 234 -0.38 -12.29 4.23
CA LEU A 234 -1.26 -12.46 5.38
C LEU A 234 -0.73 -11.77 6.64
N SER A 235 0.59 -11.78 6.84
CA SER A 235 1.23 -11.06 7.94
C SER A 235 1.07 -9.55 7.77
N GLY A 236 1.34 -9.04 6.56
CA GLY A 236 1.23 -7.61 6.24
C GLY A 236 2.07 -6.73 7.16
N PHE A 237 3.26 -7.20 7.52
CA PHE A 237 4.16 -6.50 8.44
C PHE A 237 4.69 -5.21 7.80
N THR A 238 4.51 -4.09 8.48
CA THR A 238 4.98 -2.76 8.08
C THR A 238 4.88 -1.80 9.28
N ALA A 239 4.89 -0.48 9.07
CA ALA A 239 4.63 0.50 10.12
C ALA A 239 3.42 1.39 9.77
N LYS A 240 2.64 1.76 10.79
CA LYS A 240 1.74 2.91 10.72
C LYS A 240 2.58 4.17 10.87
N LEU A 241 2.65 4.97 9.81
CA LEU A 241 3.36 6.24 9.83
C LEU A 241 2.48 7.30 10.49
N ALA A 242 3.10 8.33 11.06
CA ALA A 242 2.39 9.35 11.80
C ALA A 242 1.31 10.06 10.94
N GLY A 243 0.18 10.33 11.61
CA GLY A 243 -1.01 10.97 11.05
C GLY A 243 -1.90 10.10 10.16
N THR A 244 -1.54 8.84 9.83
CA THR A 244 -2.40 8.00 8.97
C THR A 244 -3.70 7.57 9.66
N GLU A 245 -3.67 7.47 10.99
CA GLU A 245 -4.84 7.25 11.84
C GLU A 245 -4.79 8.25 13.02
N ARG A 246 -5.95 8.69 13.52
CA ARG A 246 -6.01 9.60 14.67
C ARG A 246 -5.31 8.96 15.88
N GLY A 247 -4.30 9.65 16.43
CA GLY A 247 -3.53 9.21 17.60
C GLY A 247 -2.17 8.59 17.30
N VAL A 248 -1.81 8.37 16.03
CA VAL A 248 -0.48 7.87 15.64
C VAL A 248 0.48 9.04 15.42
N THR A 249 1.47 9.21 16.30
CA THR A 249 2.46 10.32 16.25
C THR A 249 3.87 9.87 15.88
N GLU A 250 4.18 8.58 16.01
CA GLU A 250 5.48 7.99 15.67
C GLU A 250 5.29 6.70 14.85
N PRO A 251 6.26 6.31 14.00
CA PRO A 251 6.22 5.05 13.27
C PRO A 251 6.00 3.86 14.20
N THR A 252 4.81 3.27 14.13
CA THR A 252 4.43 2.15 15.01
C THR A 252 4.40 0.85 14.20
N PRO A 253 5.25 -0.15 14.51
CA PRO A 253 5.21 -1.44 13.84
C PRO A 253 3.81 -2.07 13.92
N THR A 254 3.36 -2.66 12.82
CA THR A 254 2.02 -3.23 12.73
C THR A 254 2.00 -4.43 11.80
N PHE A 255 1.08 -5.36 12.06
CA PHE A 255 0.73 -6.46 11.18
C PHE A 255 -0.65 -6.19 10.59
N SER A 256 -0.67 -5.57 9.42
CA SER A 256 -1.89 -5.20 8.72
C SER A 256 -2.13 -6.17 7.58
N ALA A 257 -2.87 -7.24 7.86
CA ALA A 257 -3.21 -8.29 6.91
C ALA A 257 -3.51 -7.76 5.50
N CYS A 258 -2.97 -8.42 4.48
CA CYS A 258 -3.10 -8.03 3.07
C CYS A 258 -2.56 -6.61 2.76
N PHE A 259 -1.72 -6.07 3.65
CA PHE A 259 -1.26 -4.68 3.66
C PHE A 259 -2.43 -3.66 3.69
N GLY A 260 -3.57 -4.02 4.26
CA GLY A 260 -4.80 -3.23 4.18
C GLY A 260 -5.90 -3.63 5.17
N ALA A 261 -5.55 -4.16 6.35
CA ALA A 261 -6.49 -4.74 7.30
C ALA A 261 -7.69 -3.83 7.65
N ALA A 262 -7.47 -2.52 7.72
CA ALA A 262 -8.51 -1.53 8.02
C ALA A 262 -9.67 -1.49 7.01
N PHE A 263 -9.49 -2.08 5.82
CA PHE A 263 -10.45 -2.04 4.72
C PHE A 263 -10.97 -3.43 4.33
N LEU A 264 -10.54 -4.48 5.03
CA LEU A 264 -10.96 -5.85 4.72
C LEU A 264 -12.35 -6.12 5.29
N SER A 265 -13.25 -6.59 4.43
CA SER A 265 -14.62 -6.98 4.80
C SER A 265 -14.85 -8.49 4.76
N LEU A 266 -13.78 -9.27 4.54
CA LEU A 266 -13.78 -10.73 4.51
C LEU A 266 -12.56 -11.23 5.31
N HIS A 267 -12.48 -12.55 5.50
CA HIS A 267 -11.31 -13.14 6.15
C HIS A 267 -10.05 -12.95 5.28
N PRO A 268 -8.87 -12.58 5.83
CA PRO A 268 -7.64 -12.34 5.07
C PRO A 268 -7.23 -13.48 4.11
N THR A 269 -7.52 -14.73 4.48
CA THR A 269 -7.22 -15.89 3.62
C THR A 269 -7.97 -15.88 2.29
N GLN A 270 -9.17 -15.31 2.23
CA GLN A 270 -9.94 -15.19 0.98
C GLN A 270 -9.24 -14.25 -0.01
N TYR A 271 -8.66 -13.15 0.47
CA TYR A 271 -7.87 -12.25 -0.38
C TYR A 271 -6.58 -12.92 -0.83
N ALA A 272 -5.91 -13.64 0.07
CA ALA A 272 -4.67 -14.34 -0.24
C ALA A 272 -4.89 -15.43 -1.30
N GLU A 273 -5.94 -16.23 -1.18
CA GLU A 273 -6.27 -17.29 -2.12
C GLU A 273 -6.50 -16.75 -3.53
N VAL A 274 -7.31 -15.70 -3.66
CA VAL A 274 -7.61 -15.08 -4.96
C VAL A 274 -6.34 -14.45 -5.55
N LEU A 275 -5.53 -13.74 -4.76
CA LEU A 275 -4.26 -13.18 -5.22
C LEU A 275 -3.30 -14.27 -5.73
N VAL A 276 -3.12 -15.35 -4.96
CA VAL A 276 -2.24 -16.47 -5.33
C VAL A 276 -2.70 -17.11 -6.62
N LYS A 277 -4.01 -17.35 -6.78
CA LYS A 277 -4.58 -17.90 -8.02
C LYS A 277 -4.23 -17.01 -9.22
N ARG A 278 -4.37 -15.69 -9.08
CA ARG A 278 -4.04 -14.71 -10.14
C ARG A 278 -2.54 -14.72 -10.46
N MET A 279 -1.69 -14.74 -9.44
CA MET A 279 -0.24 -14.80 -9.61
C MET A 279 0.22 -16.09 -10.30
N GLN A 280 -0.29 -17.25 -9.86
CA GLN A 280 0.05 -18.55 -10.42
C GLN A 280 -0.35 -18.69 -11.88
N ALA A 281 -1.52 -18.17 -12.27
CA ALA A 281 -2.02 -18.24 -13.63
C ALA A 281 -1.07 -17.58 -14.67
N VAL A 282 -0.25 -16.63 -14.23
CA VAL A 282 0.66 -15.88 -15.11
C VAL A 282 2.13 -15.99 -14.72
N GLY A 283 2.45 -16.82 -13.74
CA GLY A 283 3.82 -16.98 -13.24
C GLY A 283 4.42 -15.70 -12.64
N ALA A 284 3.60 -14.89 -11.96
CA ALA A 284 4.06 -13.65 -11.35
C ALA A 284 5.06 -13.91 -10.21
N GLN A 285 6.10 -13.09 -10.12
CA GLN A 285 7.11 -13.16 -9.06
C GLN A 285 6.84 -12.09 -7.99
N ALA A 286 6.90 -12.49 -6.72
CA ALA A 286 6.75 -11.60 -5.58
C ALA A 286 8.10 -11.19 -4.96
N TYR A 287 8.14 -9.95 -4.46
CA TYR A 287 9.30 -9.37 -3.79
C TYR A 287 8.86 -8.65 -2.51
N LEU A 288 9.69 -8.72 -1.48
CA LEU A 288 9.54 -7.91 -0.27
C LEU A 288 10.57 -6.79 -0.32
N VAL A 289 10.12 -5.54 -0.25
CA VAL A 289 10.99 -4.35 -0.32
C VAL A 289 10.85 -3.55 0.97
N ASN A 290 11.96 -3.38 1.69
CA ASN A 290 12.00 -2.54 2.87
C ASN A 290 12.17 -1.06 2.45
N THR A 291 11.13 -0.26 2.69
CA THR A 291 11.13 1.21 2.49
C THR A 291 11.21 1.97 3.81
N GLY A 292 11.45 1.25 4.89
CA GLY A 292 11.63 1.72 6.26
C GLY A 292 13.09 1.97 6.57
N TRP A 293 13.55 1.45 7.70
CA TRP A 293 14.85 1.76 8.29
C TRP A 293 15.82 0.60 8.16
N ASN A 294 17.11 0.87 8.41
CA ASN A 294 18.18 -0.11 8.52
C ASN A 294 18.86 -0.04 9.91
N GLY A 295 19.96 -0.77 10.09
CA GLY A 295 20.71 -0.85 11.34
C GLY A 295 21.29 0.47 11.85
N THR A 296 21.45 1.47 10.98
CA THR A 296 21.91 2.81 11.41
C THR A 296 20.79 3.66 12.00
N GLY A 297 19.55 3.17 12.04
CA GLY A 297 18.37 3.94 12.43
C GLY A 297 17.98 5.03 11.41
N LYS A 298 18.50 4.96 10.18
CA LYS A 298 18.12 5.86 9.09
C LYS A 298 17.18 5.15 8.14
N ARG A 299 16.27 5.92 7.54
CA ARG A 299 15.39 5.41 6.48
C ARG A 299 16.24 5.08 5.25
N ILE A 300 15.96 3.95 4.59
CA ILE A 300 16.58 3.57 3.32
C ILE A 300 16.30 4.69 2.31
N SER A 301 17.32 5.09 1.57
CA SER A 301 17.21 6.24 0.68
C SER A 301 16.21 5.96 -0.44
N ILE A 302 15.46 6.99 -0.86
CA ILE A 302 14.54 6.86 -2.00
C ILE A 302 15.30 6.53 -3.29
N LYS A 303 16.56 6.98 -3.41
CA LYS A 303 17.43 6.66 -4.54
C LYS A 303 17.72 5.16 -4.61
N ASP A 304 18.16 4.54 -3.51
CA ASP A 304 18.41 3.10 -3.45
C ASP A 304 17.12 2.32 -3.67
N THR A 305 16.01 2.78 -3.09
CA THR A 305 14.70 2.13 -3.27
C THR A 305 14.27 2.17 -4.74
N ARG A 306 14.39 3.30 -5.44
CA ARG A 306 14.08 3.39 -6.88
C ARG A 306 15.00 2.48 -7.71
N ALA A 307 16.29 2.40 -7.39
CA ALA A 307 17.22 1.49 -8.07
C ALA A 307 16.86 0.00 -7.84
N ILE A 308 16.42 -0.36 -6.64
CA ILE A 308 15.88 -1.70 -6.35
C ILE A 308 14.62 -1.98 -7.19
N ILE A 309 13.69 -1.02 -7.25
CA ILE A 309 12.49 -1.17 -8.09
C ILE A 309 12.87 -1.32 -9.56
N ASP A 310 13.81 -0.52 -10.07
CA ASP A 310 14.33 -0.66 -11.43
C ASP A 310 14.86 -2.07 -11.69
N ALA A 311 15.68 -2.62 -10.78
CA ALA A 311 16.24 -3.96 -10.87
C ALA A 311 15.18 -5.08 -10.78
N ILE A 312 14.06 -4.84 -10.09
CA ILE A 312 12.90 -5.74 -10.07
C ILE A 312 12.20 -5.72 -11.43
N LEU A 313 11.91 -4.53 -11.95
CA LEU A 313 11.08 -4.34 -13.13
C LEU A 313 11.81 -4.72 -14.42
N ASN A 314 13.13 -4.52 -14.49
CA ASN A 314 13.95 -4.94 -15.63
C ASN A 314 14.36 -6.44 -15.56
N GLY A 315 14.06 -7.13 -14.46
CA GLY A 315 14.36 -8.55 -14.25
C GLY A 315 15.82 -8.88 -13.90
N GLU A 316 16.64 -7.90 -13.53
CA GLU A 316 18.02 -8.11 -13.08
C GLU A 316 18.07 -8.91 -11.79
N ILE A 317 17.18 -8.62 -10.83
CA ILE A 317 17.11 -9.34 -9.56
C ILE A 317 16.81 -10.84 -9.75
N ASP A 318 16.10 -11.21 -10.81
CA ASP A 318 15.73 -12.62 -11.05
C ASP A 318 16.94 -13.46 -11.47
N LYS A 319 17.96 -12.81 -12.04
CA LYS A 319 19.21 -13.42 -12.52
C LYS A 319 20.34 -13.28 -11.50
N ALA A 320 20.16 -12.48 -10.46
CA ALA A 320 21.18 -12.21 -9.46
C ALA A 320 21.43 -13.45 -8.60
N GLU A 321 22.70 -13.66 -8.25
CA GLU A 321 23.08 -14.61 -7.20
C GLU A 321 22.53 -14.11 -5.87
N THR A 322 21.98 -15.03 -5.08
CA THR A 322 21.35 -14.71 -3.79
C THR A 322 21.98 -15.48 -2.66
N PHE A 323 22.09 -14.86 -1.49
CA PHE A 323 22.30 -15.57 -0.23
C PHE A 323 20.98 -15.67 0.55
N THR A 324 20.90 -16.62 1.46
CA THR A 324 19.75 -16.77 2.36
C THR A 324 20.00 -16.02 3.66
N LEU A 325 19.16 -15.04 3.97
CA LEU A 325 19.19 -14.35 5.25
C LEU A 325 18.70 -15.29 6.36
N PRO A 326 19.45 -15.51 7.45
CA PRO A 326 19.06 -16.42 8.53
C PRO A 326 17.80 -15.91 9.25
N ILE A 327 17.17 -16.79 10.03
CA ILE A 327 15.88 -16.60 10.72
C ILE A 327 14.70 -16.49 9.75
N PHE A 328 14.75 -15.58 8.77
CA PHE A 328 13.63 -15.31 7.88
C PHE A 328 13.63 -16.16 6.60
N ASP A 329 14.73 -16.88 6.32
CA ASP A 329 14.92 -17.69 5.10
C ASP A 329 14.67 -16.88 3.81
N LEU A 330 14.97 -15.58 3.81
CA LEU A 330 14.75 -14.68 2.68
C LEU A 330 15.91 -14.75 1.69
N ALA A 331 15.61 -14.89 0.39
CA ALA A 331 16.61 -14.83 -0.67
C ALA A 331 16.93 -13.37 -1.00
N VAL A 332 18.14 -12.94 -0.67
CA VAL A 332 18.63 -11.56 -0.84
C VAL A 332 19.71 -11.53 -1.92
N PRO A 333 19.65 -10.62 -2.90
CA PRO A 333 20.68 -10.52 -3.93
C PRO A 333 22.02 -10.09 -3.34
N MET A 334 23.11 -10.69 -3.80
CA MET A 334 24.47 -10.31 -3.37
C MET A 334 24.90 -8.94 -3.90
N ALA A 335 24.37 -8.54 -5.06
CA ALA A 335 24.61 -7.24 -5.67
C ALA A 335 23.44 -6.87 -6.59
N LEU A 336 23.17 -5.58 -6.74
CA LEU A 336 22.21 -5.04 -7.72
C LEU A 336 22.78 -3.78 -8.39
N PRO A 337 22.56 -3.59 -9.70
CA PRO A 337 23.00 -2.39 -10.39
C PRO A 337 22.40 -1.12 -9.77
N GLY A 338 23.26 -0.12 -9.51
CA GLY A 338 22.83 1.18 -8.98
C GLY A 338 22.44 1.19 -7.50
N VAL A 339 22.54 0.07 -6.79
CA VAL A 339 22.29 -0.05 -5.34
C VAL A 339 23.61 -0.20 -4.60
N ASN A 340 23.75 0.47 -3.45
CA ASN A 340 24.92 0.25 -2.59
C ASN A 340 24.95 -1.22 -2.10
N PRO A 341 26.00 -2.03 -2.39
CA PRO A 341 26.05 -3.42 -1.93
C PRO A 341 26.04 -3.54 -0.40
N ASP A 342 26.61 -2.55 0.31
CA ASP A 342 26.76 -2.58 1.78
C ASP A 342 25.43 -2.48 2.54
N ILE A 343 24.32 -2.22 1.84
CA ILE A 343 22.98 -2.19 2.46
C ILE A 343 22.18 -3.48 2.20
N LEU A 344 22.58 -4.31 1.22
CA LEU A 344 21.78 -5.46 0.78
C LEU A 344 21.67 -6.51 1.88
N ASP A 345 22.77 -6.80 2.58
CA ASP A 345 22.72 -7.53 3.83
C ASP A 345 22.39 -6.55 4.98
N PRO A 346 21.19 -6.65 5.60
CA PRO A 346 20.78 -5.72 6.65
C PRO A 346 21.73 -5.76 7.85
N ARG A 347 22.47 -6.86 8.05
CA ARG A 347 23.45 -7.04 9.12
C ARG A 347 24.64 -6.09 8.99
N ASP A 348 25.00 -5.72 7.77
CA ASP A 348 26.19 -4.89 7.49
C ASP A 348 25.96 -3.40 7.82
N THR A 349 24.70 -3.01 8.05
CA THR A 349 24.34 -1.65 8.50
C THR A 349 24.37 -1.48 10.02
N TYR A 350 24.65 -2.54 10.78
CA TYR A 350 24.85 -2.49 12.23
C TYR A 350 26.32 -2.34 12.58
N ALA A 351 26.61 -1.65 13.68
CA ALA A 351 27.96 -1.62 14.24
C ALA A 351 28.41 -3.01 14.75
N ASP A 352 27.46 -3.83 15.21
CA ASP A 352 27.67 -5.21 15.66
C ASP A 352 26.52 -6.09 15.14
N LYS A 353 26.87 -7.19 14.44
CA LYS A 353 25.90 -8.15 13.89
C LYS A 353 25.07 -8.84 14.98
N ALA A 354 25.56 -8.90 16.22
CA ALA A 354 24.78 -9.40 17.35
C ALA A 354 23.54 -8.54 17.66
N GLN A 355 23.59 -7.23 17.40
CA GLN A 355 22.44 -6.34 17.56
C GLN A 355 21.35 -6.62 16.51
N TRP A 356 21.75 -6.97 15.29
CA TRP A 356 20.80 -7.43 14.28
C TRP A 356 20.15 -8.73 14.73
N GLN A 357 20.93 -9.69 15.25
CA GLN A 357 20.41 -10.98 15.72
C GLN A 357 19.35 -10.81 16.81
N GLU A 358 19.59 -10.00 17.83
CA GLU A 358 18.63 -9.73 18.91
C GLU A 358 17.29 -9.17 18.36
N LYS A 359 17.37 -8.15 17.51
CA LYS A 359 16.17 -7.54 16.89
C LYS A 359 15.48 -8.49 15.92
N ALA A 360 16.25 -9.31 15.20
CA ALA A 360 15.73 -10.30 14.27
C ALA A 360 14.93 -11.39 15.00
N GLU A 361 15.43 -11.87 16.14
CA GLU A 361 14.71 -12.82 16.99
C GLU A 361 13.45 -12.22 17.61
N ASP A 362 13.48 -10.97 18.09
CA ASP A 362 12.26 -10.28 18.56
C ASP A 362 11.22 -10.16 17.45
N LEU A 363 11.64 -9.69 16.27
CA LEU A 363 10.73 -9.55 15.13
C LEU A 363 10.17 -10.91 14.69
N ALA A 364 11.00 -11.96 14.64
CA ALA A 364 10.57 -13.32 14.31
C ALA A 364 9.50 -13.85 15.29
N LYS A 365 9.66 -13.60 16.60
CA LYS A 365 8.64 -13.96 17.61
C LYS A 365 7.32 -13.24 17.33
N ARG A 366 7.38 -11.95 17.01
CA ARG A 366 6.18 -11.17 16.68
C ARG A 366 5.48 -11.68 15.42
N PHE A 367 6.24 -12.07 14.39
CA PHE A 367 5.69 -12.72 13.20
C PHE A 367 4.98 -14.03 13.56
N ALA A 368 5.63 -14.92 14.31
CA ALA A 368 5.04 -16.19 14.75
C ALA A 368 3.75 -15.98 15.57
N THR A 369 3.79 -15.11 16.59
CA THR A 369 2.62 -14.78 17.41
C THR A 369 1.48 -14.17 16.59
N ASN A 370 1.77 -13.26 15.67
CA ASN A 370 0.74 -12.68 14.81
C ASN A 370 0.14 -13.72 13.85
N PHE A 371 0.94 -14.67 13.35
CA PHE A 371 0.50 -15.62 12.34
C PHE A 371 -0.34 -16.77 12.92
N ASP A 372 -0.23 -17.04 14.22
CA ASP A 372 -0.98 -18.10 14.92
C ASP A 372 -2.49 -18.03 14.64
N LYS A 373 -3.06 -16.82 14.57
CA LYS A 373 -4.47 -16.58 14.26
C LYS A 373 -4.93 -17.03 12.86
N TYR A 374 -4.01 -17.35 11.97
CA TYR A 374 -4.31 -17.89 10.63
C TYR A 374 -4.12 -19.39 10.54
N THR A 375 -3.68 -20.06 11.61
CA THR A 375 -3.40 -21.51 11.63
C THR A 375 -4.63 -22.36 11.94
N ASP A 376 -5.80 -21.74 12.03
CA ASP A 376 -7.11 -22.37 12.23
C ASP A 376 -7.59 -23.19 11.01
N THR A 377 -6.88 -23.08 9.88
CA THR A 377 -7.11 -23.88 8.67
C THR A 377 -5.87 -24.70 8.27
N PRO A 378 -6.02 -25.86 7.61
CA PRO A 378 -4.88 -26.63 7.10
C PRO A 378 -3.96 -25.82 6.18
N ALA A 379 -4.53 -24.94 5.37
CA ALA A 379 -3.77 -24.07 4.46
C ALA A 379 -2.89 -23.09 5.24
N GLY A 380 -3.44 -22.41 6.25
CA GLY A 380 -2.68 -21.48 7.07
C GLY A 380 -1.64 -22.18 7.96
N ALA A 381 -1.97 -23.35 8.53
CA ALA A 381 -1.01 -24.14 9.29
C ALA A 381 0.22 -24.56 8.45
N ALA A 382 0.01 -24.91 7.17
CA ALA A 382 1.11 -25.26 6.26
C ALA A 382 2.06 -24.08 5.97
N LEU A 383 1.56 -22.84 6.02
CA LEU A 383 2.33 -21.62 5.76
C LEU A 383 3.29 -21.24 6.90
N VAL A 384 3.12 -21.79 8.11
CA VAL A 384 4.05 -21.55 9.24
C VAL A 384 5.49 -21.87 8.87
N SER A 385 5.69 -22.92 8.06
CA SER A 385 7.01 -23.35 7.57
C SER A 385 7.73 -22.33 6.68
N ALA A 386 6.99 -21.37 6.11
CA ALA A 386 7.49 -20.29 5.26
C ALA A 386 7.70 -18.98 6.03
N GLY A 387 7.38 -18.95 7.32
CA GLY A 387 7.68 -17.85 8.22
C GLY A 387 9.07 -17.94 8.85
N PRO A 388 9.40 -16.98 9.73
CA PRO A 388 10.66 -16.98 10.45
C PRO A 388 10.82 -18.21 11.37
N LYS A 389 12.04 -18.71 11.49
CA LYS A 389 12.45 -19.84 12.32
C LYS A 389 13.48 -19.39 13.35
N ILE A 390 13.20 -19.65 14.61
CA ILE A 390 14.05 -19.29 15.76
C ILE A 390 14.74 -20.55 16.26
#